data_AF-A0AAW8XHJ7-F1
#
_entry.id   AF-A0AAW8XHJ7-F1
#
_cell.length_a   1.000
_cell.length_b   1.000
_cell.length_c   1.000
_cell.angle_alpha   90.00
_cell.angle_beta   90.00
_cell.angle_gamma   90.00
#
_symmetry.space_group_name_H-M   'P 1'
#
loop_
_entity.id
_entity.type
_entity.pdbx_description
1 polymer ?
#
loop_
_entity_poly.entity_id
_entity_poly.type
_entity_poly.pdbx_seq_one_letter_code
_entity_poly.pdbx_strand_id
1 'polypeptide(L)'
;MQYSSLLSVVLFLPLIGAIYAGLFGAKAKALHVGVFNSLCVLVSFIGAVVLFIQAWHYQSYEKYLFDWIVVGNFKVGFSLMLDNINAVMIVVVTLVSFLVHVYSIGYMEHDTGFNRYFSYLSGFVFSMLVLVLSDNFLGLFIGWEGVGLCSYLLIGFWYHKTSANDASIEAFVMNRITDLGMLMGIILIFWNFGTLQYKEVFSMLNNADYSMLFFISVFLFIGAMGKSAQFPMHTWLANAMEGPTPVSALIHAATMVTAGVYLVIRANPLYSAVFEVGYFIACLGAFVALFGASMALVNKDLKRIVAYSTLSQLGYMFVAAGLGAYAIALFHLFTHAFFKSLLFLGSGNVMHAMEDNLDITKMGALYKPMRITAIFMIIGSVALCGIYPFAGYFSKDKILEVAFGMHHHILWFVLLIGAIFTAFYSFRLIMLVFFAPKQHEINHPHEAQNFMLLSMLPLGVLAVIAGFFEEPFFHFISQVIPSVGEYPVPLALLISITTIVVLLSIAYAIFKYKNGITSKKEGGFLYKLLFNQYYIPQLYQGIAKVFSAIASFLHQVVELKIIDTIVDTIGRSVFIIGRVFRISQDGNLTSMLRFMVAGVLILLAFVAFFGR
;
A
#
# COMPACT_ATOMS: atom_id res chain seq x y z
N MET A 1 -29.21 -4.30 18.04
CA MET A 1 -28.95 -2.85 18.24
C MET A 1 -27.58 -2.58 18.89
N GLN A 2 -27.13 -3.33 19.90
CA GLN A 2 -25.86 -3.04 20.60
C GLN A 2 -24.59 -3.25 19.74
N TYR A 3 -24.59 -4.23 18.83
CA TYR A 3 -23.45 -4.51 17.96
C TYR A 3 -23.31 -3.54 16.77
N SER A 4 -24.42 -2.99 16.27
CA SER A 4 -24.35 -1.96 15.23
C SER A 4 -23.76 -0.66 15.78
N SER A 5 -24.07 -0.25 17.01
CA SER A 5 -23.34 0.86 17.65
C SER A 5 -21.84 0.61 17.73
N LEU A 6 -21.42 -0.63 18.02
CA LEU A 6 -20.01 -0.98 18.17
C LEU A 6 -19.20 -0.82 16.87
N LEU A 7 -19.78 -1.08 15.69
CA LEU A 7 -19.11 -0.83 14.40
C LEU A 7 -18.67 0.63 14.23
N SER A 8 -19.54 1.57 14.61
CA SER A 8 -19.20 2.99 14.57
C SER A 8 -18.15 3.36 15.60
N VAL A 9 -18.18 2.75 16.79
CA VAL A 9 -17.15 2.98 17.81
C VAL A 9 -15.78 2.52 17.31
N VAL A 10 -15.70 1.29 16.77
CA VAL A 10 -14.45 0.75 16.21
C VAL A 10 -13.91 1.66 15.11
N LEU A 11 -14.77 2.13 14.21
CA LEU A 11 -14.41 3.01 13.10
C LEU A 11 -13.95 4.41 13.56
N PHE A 12 -14.74 5.11 14.39
CA PHE A 12 -14.54 6.54 14.64
C PHE A 12 -13.58 6.86 15.80
N LEU A 13 -13.28 5.93 16.70
CA LEU A 13 -12.33 6.19 17.79
C LEU A 13 -10.92 6.60 17.31
N PRO A 14 -10.32 5.96 16.28
CA PRO A 14 -9.06 6.43 15.72
C PRO A 14 -9.18 7.82 15.08
N LEU A 15 -10.33 8.18 14.49
CA LEU A 15 -10.57 9.54 14.01
C LEU A 15 -10.57 10.57 15.14
N ILE A 16 -11.22 10.24 16.27
CA ILE A 16 -11.19 11.09 17.48
C ILE A 16 -9.76 11.26 17.99
N GLY A 17 -8.96 10.18 18.01
CA GLY A 17 -7.53 10.26 18.32
C GLY A 17 -6.77 11.19 17.37
N ALA A 18 -6.99 11.03 16.06
CA ALA A 18 -6.34 11.83 15.02
C ALA A 18 -6.62 13.33 15.16
N ILE A 19 -7.90 13.69 15.35
CA ILE A 19 -8.35 15.07 15.57
C ILE A 19 -7.75 15.62 16.86
N TYR A 20 -7.82 14.85 17.96
CA TYR A 20 -7.26 15.25 19.24
C TYR A 20 -5.76 15.56 19.13
N ALA A 21 -4.96 14.66 18.55
CA ALA A 21 -3.54 14.89 18.31
C ALA A 21 -3.29 16.09 17.38
N GLY A 22 -4.14 16.28 16.36
CA GLY A 22 -4.07 17.40 15.43
C GLY A 22 -4.20 18.77 16.11
N LEU A 23 -5.07 18.89 17.12
CA LEU A 23 -5.22 20.12 17.93
C LEU A 23 -3.93 20.51 18.68
N PHE A 24 -3.06 19.54 18.97
CA PHE A 24 -1.75 19.75 19.60
C PHE A 24 -0.58 19.63 18.60
N GLY A 25 -0.85 19.49 17.29
CA GLY A 25 0.15 19.14 16.29
C GLY A 25 1.30 20.14 16.15
N ALA A 26 1.04 21.43 16.39
CA ALA A 26 2.04 22.50 16.36
C ALA A 26 2.62 22.86 17.74
N LYS A 27 2.12 22.22 18.82
CA LYS A 27 2.60 22.44 20.18
C LYS A 27 3.78 21.53 20.48
N ALA A 28 4.51 21.84 21.57
CA ALA A 28 5.56 20.96 22.08
C ALA A 28 5.02 19.55 22.38
N LYS A 29 5.93 18.57 22.37
CA LYS A 29 5.64 17.16 22.68
C LYS A 29 4.80 17.05 23.94
N ALA A 30 3.72 16.28 23.85
CA ALA A 30 2.87 16.00 24.98
C ALA A 30 2.58 14.50 25.09
N LEU A 31 3.12 13.86 26.14
CA LEU A 31 3.00 12.40 26.34
C LEU A 31 1.54 11.92 26.36
N HIS A 32 0.63 12.73 26.92
CA HIS A 32 -0.79 12.42 26.98
C HIS A 32 -1.42 12.24 25.58
N VAL A 33 -0.89 12.88 24.54
CA VAL A 33 -1.35 12.70 23.15
C VAL A 33 -1.09 11.27 22.69
N GLY A 34 0.12 10.76 22.92
CA GLY A 34 0.48 9.39 22.55
C GLY A 34 -0.33 8.35 23.34
N VAL A 35 -0.51 8.58 24.64
CA VAL A 35 -1.31 7.70 25.52
C VAL A 35 -2.78 7.70 25.11
N PHE A 36 -3.39 8.87 24.88
CA PHE A 36 -4.80 8.98 24.47
C PHE A 36 -5.05 8.29 23.13
N ASN A 37 -4.20 8.52 22.12
CA ASN A 37 -4.33 7.84 20.82
C ASN A 37 -4.19 6.32 20.95
N SER A 38 -3.22 5.86 21.75
CA SER A 38 -3.05 4.43 22.03
C SER A 38 -4.28 3.81 22.70
N LEU A 39 -4.92 4.52 23.64
CA LEU A 39 -6.16 4.09 24.29
C LEU A 39 -7.35 4.05 23.31
N CYS A 40 -7.49 5.05 22.44
CA CYS A 40 -8.54 5.04 21.41
C CYS A 40 -8.43 3.78 20.51
N VAL A 41 -7.23 3.47 20.04
CA VAL A 41 -7.00 2.28 19.20
C VAL A 41 -7.16 0.98 19.99
N LEU A 42 -6.79 0.95 21.28
CA LEU A 42 -7.04 -0.20 22.16
C LEU A 42 -8.53 -0.49 22.30
N VAL A 43 -9.35 0.54 22.53
CA VAL A 43 -10.80 0.37 22.65
C VAL A 43 -11.39 -0.10 21.31
N SER A 44 -10.91 0.42 20.17
CA SER A 44 -11.26 -0.12 18.85
C SER A 44 -10.86 -1.59 18.69
N PHE A 45 -9.69 -1.99 19.17
CA PHE A 45 -9.25 -3.40 19.12
C PHE A 45 -10.14 -4.31 19.97
N ILE A 46 -10.47 -3.91 21.21
CA ILE A 46 -11.39 -4.66 22.06
C ILE A 46 -12.76 -4.78 21.38
N GLY A 47 -13.26 -3.70 20.77
CA GLY A 47 -14.49 -3.73 19.98
C GLY A 47 -14.40 -4.65 18.77
N ALA A 48 -13.27 -4.65 18.05
CA ALA A 48 -13.03 -5.55 16.92
C ALA A 48 -13.04 -7.03 17.33
N VAL A 49 -12.45 -7.38 18.48
CA VAL A 49 -12.48 -8.75 19.03
C VAL A 49 -13.90 -9.17 19.38
N VAL A 50 -14.69 -8.29 20.01
CA VAL A 50 -16.11 -8.58 20.32
C VAL A 50 -16.91 -8.79 19.02
N LEU A 51 -16.69 -7.97 18.00
CA LEU A 51 -17.33 -8.12 16.69
C LEU A 51 -16.90 -9.41 15.98
N PHE A 52 -15.63 -9.82 16.11
CA PHE A 52 -15.11 -11.07 15.56
C PHE A 52 -15.75 -12.30 16.20
N ILE A 53 -15.88 -12.32 17.53
CA ILE A 53 -16.61 -13.39 18.24
C ILE A 53 -18.07 -13.44 17.78
N GLN A 54 -18.69 -12.28 17.57
CA GLN A 54 -20.08 -12.21 17.10
C GLN A 54 -20.25 -12.69 15.65
N ALA A 55 -19.27 -12.44 14.78
CA ALA A 55 -19.27 -12.93 13.40
C ALA A 55 -19.26 -14.46 13.32
N TRP A 56 -18.86 -15.17 14.39
CA TRP A 56 -18.95 -16.64 14.45
C TRP A 56 -20.39 -17.16 14.50
N HIS A 57 -21.30 -16.35 15.04
CA HIS A 57 -22.70 -16.72 15.28
C HIS A 57 -23.67 -16.20 14.23
N TYR A 58 -23.29 -15.17 13.46
CA TYR A 58 -24.16 -14.48 12.51
C TYR A 58 -23.43 -14.22 11.19
N GLN A 59 -24.11 -14.49 10.07
CA GLN A 59 -23.47 -14.48 8.74
C GLN A 59 -23.05 -13.08 8.25
N SER A 60 -23.83 -12.03 8.53
CA SER A 60 -23.43 -10.65 8.19
C SER A 60 -24.21 -9.60 8.97
N TYR A 61 -23.57 -8.47 9.24
CA TYR A 61 -24.20 -7.27 9.79
C TYR A 61 -23.97 -6.08 8.88
N GLU A 62 -25.03 -5.35 8.61
CA GLU A 62 -24.97 -4.08 7.90
C GLU A 62 -25.50 -2.97 8.80
N LYS A 63 -24.83 -1.82 8.77
CA LYS A 63 -25.25 -0.61 9.46
C LYS A 63 -25.19 0.56 8.50
N TYR A 64 -26.36 0.97 8.05
CA TYR A 64 -26.55 2.25 7.39
C TYR A 64 -26.33 3.40 8.38
N LEU A 65 -25.52 4.41 8.02
CA LEU A 65 -25.36 5.64 8.80
C LEU A 65 -26.21 6.77 8.24
N PHE A 66 -26.01 7.12 6.97
CA PHE A 66 -26.72 8.21 6.30
C PHE A 66 -26.54 8.11 4.77
N ASP A 67 -27.36 8.85 4.02
CA ASP A 67 -27.25 9.00 2.57
C ASP A 67 -26.05 9.87 2.25
N TRP A 68 -25.07 9.32 1.52
CA TRP A 68 -23.84 10.03 1.23
C TRP A 68 -23.93 10.83 -0.07
N ILE A 69 -24.37 10.19 -1.17
CA ILE A 69 -24.59 10.85 -2.45
C ILE A 69 -25.91 10.36 -3.04
N VAL A 70 -26.80 11.31 -3.36
CA VAL A 70 -28.10 11.04 -3.98
C VAL A 70 -28.29 12.01 -5.15
N VAL A 71 -28.11 11.50 -6.37
CA VAL A 71 -28.27 12.26 -7.62
C VAL A 71 -29.01 11.41 -8.65
N GLY A 72 -30.29 11.72 -8.90
CA GLY A 72 -31.12 10.93 -9.81
C GLY A 72 -31.17 9.45 -9.41
N ASN A 73 -30.67 8.57 -10.28
CA ASN A 73 -30.57 7.13 -10.03
C ASN A 73 -29.29 6.72 -9.30
N PHE A 74 -28.30 7.61 -9.17
CA PHE A 74 -27.09 7.35 -8.41
C PHE A 74 -27.35 7.57 -6.92
N LYS A 75 -27.51 6.48 -6.17
CA LYS A 75 -27.70 6.48 -4.72
C LYS A 75 -26.61 5.65 -4.05
N VAL A 76 -25.80 6.29 -3.22
CA VAL A 76 -24.76 5.63 -2.43
C VAL A 76 -24.92 6.05 -0.97
N GLY A 77 -25.14 5.08 -0.09
CA GLY A 77 -25.16 5.28 1.36
C GLY A 77 -23.75 5.21 1.95
N PHE A 78 -23.52 5.91 3.06
CA PHE A 78 -22.38 5.62 3.92
C PHE A 78 -22.80 4.52 4.90
N SER A 79 -22.47 3.29 4.56
CA SER A 79 -22.89 2.08 5.27
C SER A 79 -21.68 1.24 5.65
N LEU A 80 -21.78 0.59 6.81
CA LEU A 80 -20.74 -0.29 7.34
C LEU A 80 -21.21 -1.75 7.26
N MET A 81 -20.34 -2.63 6.77
CA MET A 81 -20.57 -4.05 6.68
C MET A 81 -19.55 -4.81 7.55
N LEU A 82 -20.05 -5.85 8.22
CA LEU A 82 -19.26 -6.82 8.94
C LEU A 82 -19.66 -8.21 8.49
N ASP A 83 -18.77 -8.86 7.76
CA ASP A 83 -18.76 -10.30 7.52
C ASP A 83 -17.45 -10.94 8.02
N ASN A 84 -17.27 -12.22 7.75
CA ASN A 84 -16.13 -13.00 8.20
C ASN A 84 -14.79 -12.46 7.66
N ILE A 85 -14.76 -11.93 6.43
CA ILE A 85 -13.55 -11.33 5.85
C ILE A 85 -13.25 -9.99 6.56
N ASN A 86 -14.25 -9.13 6.75
CA ASN A 86 -14.08 -7.85 7.46
C ASN A 86 -13.64 -8.09 8.90
N ALA A 87 -14.23 -9.07 9.58
CA ALA A 87 -13.96 -9.41 10.97
C ALA A 87 -12.48 -9.76 11.20
N VAL A 88 -11.89 -10.59 10.33
CA VAL A 88 -10.44 -10.87 10.38
C VAL A 88 -9.63 -9.59 10.18
N MET A 89 -9.98 -8.80 9.15
CA MET A 89 -9.22 -7.61 8.79
C MET A 89 -9.25 -6.52 9.87
N ILE A 90 -10.39 -6.25 10.51
CA ILE A 90 -10.46 -5.24 11.57
C ILE A 90 -9.66 -5.65 12.80
N VAL A 91 -9.62 -6.94 13.15
CA VAL A 91 -8.79 -7.45 14.26
C VAL A 91 -7.31 -7.26 13.95
N VAL A 92 -6.87 -7.65 12.75
CA VAL A 92 -5.47 -7.48 12.32
C VAL A 92 -5.06 -6.01 12.32
N VAL A 93 -5.86 -5.14 11.68
CA VAL A 93 -5.58 -3.71 11.57
C VAL A 93 -5.50 -3.08 12.96
N THR A 94 -6.50 -3.28 13.81
CA THR A 94 -6.55 -2.63 15.13
C THR A 94 -5.51 -3.18 16.09
N LEU A 95 -5.22 -4.49 16.09
CA LEU A 95 -4.20 -5.09 16.94
C LEU A 95 -2.80 -4.56 16.59
N VAL A 96 -2.40 -4.69 15.33
CA VAL A 96 -1.07 -4.20 14.89
C VAL A 96 -0.97 -2.71 15.12
N SER A 97 -2.03 -1.95 14.82
CA SER A 97 -2.06 -0.51 15.07
C SER A 97 -1.86 -0.18 16.55
N PHE A 98 -2.57 -0.85 17.46
CA PHE A 98 -2.43 -0.62 18.90
C PHE A 98 -0.98 -0.83 19.35
N LEU A 99 -0.37 -1.95 18.95
CA LEU A 99 1.00 -2.28 19.35
C LEU A 99 2.02 -1.29 18.75
N VAL A 100 1.81 -0.84 17.52
CA VAL A 100 2.61 0.22 16.89
C VAL A 100 2.43 1.56 17.62
N HIS A 101 1.21 1.93 18.03
CA HIS A 101 0.96 3.19 18.76
C HIS A 101 1.73 3.20 20.09
N VAL A 102 1.68 2.10 20.86
CA VAL A 102 2.42 1.97 22.13
C VAL A 102 3.93 2.02 21.88
N TYR A 103 4.43 1.28 20.88
CA TYR A 103 5.84 1.28 20.51
C TYR A 103 6.33 2.69 20.12
N SER A 104 5.52 3.43 19.36
CA SER A 104 5.87 4.77 18.87
C SER A 104 6.03 5.81 19.97
N ILE A 105 5.47 5.60 21.16
CA ILE A 105 5.67 6.52 22.30
C ILE A 105 7.15 6.61 22.67
N GLY A 106 7.85 5.47 22.71
CA GLY A 106 9.29 5.41 23.01
C GLY A 106 10.15 5.73 21.78
N TYR A 107 9.78 5.20 20.61
CA TYR A 107 10.54 5.44 19.38
C TYR A 107 10.59 6.94 18.99
N MET A 108 9.50 7.67 19.18
CA MET A 108 9.43 9.11 18.84
C MET A 108 9.77 10.01 20.03
N GLU A 109 10.32 9.48 21.14
CA GLU A 109 10.44 10.21 22.40
C GLU A 109 11.22 11.52 22.26
N HIS A 110 12.25 11.53 21.41
CA HIS A 110 13.13 12.68 21.19
C HIS A 110 12.78 13.51 19.94
N ASP A 111 11.70 13.18 19.24
CA ASP A 111 11.28 13.88 18.02
C ASP A 111 10.35 15.07 18.33
N THR A 112 10.60 16.21 17.69
CA THR A 112 9.82 17.44 17.89
C THR A 112 8.41 17.35 17.30
N GLY A 113 8.19 16.50 16.30
CA GLY A 113 6.92 16.28 15.61
C GLY A 113 6.03 15.21 16.27
N PHE A 114 6.28 14.83 17.53
CA PHE A 114 5.57 13.76 18.25
C PHE A 114 4.04 13.83 18.12
N ASN A 115 3.43 14.99 18.40
CA ASN A 115 1.96 15.12 18.38
C ASN A 115 1.40 14.96 16.95
N ARG A 116 2.06 15.57 15.95
CA ARG A 116 1.70 15.45 14.53
C ARG A 116 1.79 14.01 14.05
N TYR A 117 2.82 13.29 14.48
CA TYR A 117 3.01 11.87 14.17
C TYR A 117 1.79 11.02 14.59
N PHE A 118 1.33 11.17 15.84
CA PHE A 118 0.16 10.43 16.32
C PHE A 118 -1.14 10.81 15.60
N SER A 119 -1.27 12.08 15.17
CA SER A 119 -2.41 12.52 14.36
C SER A 119 -2.46 11.78 13.02
N TYR A 120 -1.33 11.73 12.32
CA TYR A 120 -1.23 11.03 11.03
C TYR A 120 -1.38 9.51 11.20
N LEU A 121 -0.80 8.95 12.26
CA LEU A 121 -0.87 7.52 12.54
C LEU A 121 -2.31 7.06 12.82
N SER A 122 -3.06 7.78 13.67
CA SER A 122 -4.46 7.47 13.95
C SER A 122 -5.39 7.79 12.77
N GLY A 123 -5.10 8.82 11.99
CA GLY A 123 -5.80 9.11 10.73
C GLY A 123 -5.64 7.98 9.71
N PHE A 124 -4.44 7.41 9.62
CA PHE A 124 -4.16 6.25 8.78
C PHE A 124 -4.98 5.02 9.21
N VAL A 125 -5.07 4.73 10.52
CA VAL A 125 -5.90 3.63 11.04
C VAL A 125 -7.37 3.86 10.71
N PHE A 126 -7.88 5.07 10.91
CA PHE A 126 -9.24 5.42 10.54
C PHE A 126 -9.51 5.16 9.05
N SER A 127 -8.64 5.64 8.15
CA SER A 127 -8.81 5.42 6.70
C SER A 127 -8.79 3.94 6.34
N MET A 128 -7.92 3.14 6.96
CA MET A 128 -7.90 1.70 6.74
C MET A 128 -9.17 1.01 7.24
N LEU A 129 -9.73 1.46 8.37
CA LEU A 129 -11.00 0.94 8.87
C LEU A 129 -12.19 1.35 7.98
N VAL A 130 -12.20 2.55 7.39
CA VAL A 130 -13.19 2.93 6.36
C VAL A 130 -13.08 1.98 5.17
N LEU A 131 -11.86 1.72 4.68
CA LEU A 131 -11.60 0.83 3.54
C LEU A 131 -12.15 -0.58 3.79
N VAL A 132 -11.85 -1.14 4.96
CA VAL A 132 -12.27 -2.49 5.33
C VAL A 132 -13.76 -2.56 5.61
N LEU A 133 -14.33 -1.65 6.41
CA LEU A 133 -15.72 -1.75 6.86
C LEU A 133 -16.75 -1.26 5.85
N SER A 134 -16.35 -0.67 4.72
CA SER A 134 -17.31 -0.23 3.70
C SER A 134 -18.07 -1.40 3.07
N ASP A 135 -19.34 -1.21 2.75
CA ASP A 135 -20.22 -2.20 2.11
C ASP A 135 -20.32 -2.04 0.58
N ASN A 136 -19.63 -1.03 0.03
CA ASN A 136 -19.69 -0.65 -1.37
C ASN A 136 -18.33 -0.21 -1.91
N PHE A 137 -18.15 -0.29 -3.24
CA PHE A 137 -16.88 0.01 -3.89
C PHE A 137 -16.44 1.48 -3.72
N LEU A 138 -17.37 2.43 -3.60
CA LEU A 138 -17.05 3.85 -3.43
C LEU A 138 -16.52 4.16 -2.02
N GLY A 139 -17.13 3.57 -0.98
CA GLY A 139 -16.64 3.65 0.39
C GLY A 139 -15.24 3.07 0.53
N LEU A 140 -15.00 1.91 -0.12
CA LEU A 140 -13.66 1.32 -0.20
C LEU A 140 -12.67 2.29 -0.86
N PHE A 141 -13.04 2.93 -1.98
CA PHE A 141 -12.20 3.92 -2.65
C PHE A 141 -11.88 5.15 -1.78
N ILE A 142 -12.81 5.64 -0.95
CA ILE A 142 -12.49 6.73 0.01
C ILE A 142 -11.48 6.29 1.06
N GLY A 143 -11.66 5.10 1.64
CA GLY A 143 -10.67 4.55 2.56
C GLY A 143 -9.31 4.37 1.88
N TRP A 144 -9.31 3.90 0.64
CA TRP A 144 -8.13 3.69 -0.22
C TRP A 144 -7.33 4.97 -0.44
N GLU A 145 -8.03 6.06 -0.75
CA GLU A 145 -7.50 7.40 -0.93
C GLU A 145 -6.99 7.99 0.40
N GLY A 146 -7.75 7.81 1.48
CA GLY A 146 -7.36 8.24 2.83
C GLY A 146 -6.07 7.55 3.31
N VAL A 147 -5.93 6.24 3.08
CA VAL A 147 -4.71 5.48 3.35
C VAL A 147 -3.56 6.03 2.49
N GLY A 148 -3.81 6.34 1.22
CA GLY A 148 -2.84 6.98 0.32
C GLY A 148 -2.34 8.33 0.85
N LEU A 149 -3.25 9.22 1.25
CA LEU A 149 -2.93 10.53 1.83
C LEU A 149 -2.14 10.40 3.12
N CYS A 150 -2.60 9.57 4.06
CA CYS A 150 -1.90 9.41 5.33
C CYS A 150 -0.52 8.76 5.14
N SER A 151 -0.37 7.84 4.17
CA SER A 151 0.93 7.26 3.84
C SER A 151 1.91 8.31 3.30
N TYR A 152 1.46 9.22 2.42
CA TYR A 152 2.25 10.35 1.93
C TYR A 152 2.76 11.21 3.09
N LEU A 153 1.88 11.59 4.02
CA LEU A 153 2.22 12.40 5.19
C LEU A 153 3.18 11.71 6.16
N LEU A 154 3.08 10.37 6.30
CA LEU A 154 3.92 9.59 7.20
C LEU A 154 5.29 9.24 6.59
N ILE A 155 5.36 8.98 5.28
CA ILE A 155 6.64 8.79 4.58
C ILE A 155 7.42 10.11 4.55
N GLY A 156 6.76 11.21 4.20
CA GLY A 156 7.31 12.56 4.20
C GLY A 156 7.32 13.22 5.58
N PHE A 157 7.24 12.45 6.68
CA PHE A 157 7.11 13.02 8.03
C PHE A 157 8.30 13.94 8.39
N TRP A 158 9.51 13.53 8.01
CA TRP A 158 10.72 14.35 8.12
C TRP A 158 10.94 15.15 6.83
N TYR A 159 9.99 16.04 6.51
CA TYR A 159 9.97 16.86 5.29
C TYR A 159 11.18 17.79 5.10
N HIS A 160 12.06 17.92 6.10
CA HIS A 160 13.33 18.63 5.93
C HIS A 160 14.36 17.81 5.12
N LYS A 161 14.22 16.48 5.07
CA LYS A 161 15.05 15.59 4.26
C LYS A 161 14.50 15.51 2.84
N THR A 162 15.31 15.88 1.85
CA THR A 162 14.94 15.78 0.43
C THR A 162 14.60 14.34 0.02
N SER A 163 15.37 13.36 0.52
CA SER A 163 15.11 11.93 0.27
C SER A 163 13.71 11.49 0.73
N ALA A 164 13.26 11.96 1.90
CA ALA A 164 11.95 11.62 2.44
C ALA A 164 10.82 12.29 1.63
N ASN A 165 11.01 13.54 1.19
CA ASN A 165 10.05 14.23 0.33
C ASN A 165 9.93 13.53 -1.03
N ASP A 166 11.04 13.24 -1.69
CA ASP A 166 11.07 12.57 -2.99
C ASP A 166 10.40 11.19 -2.90
N ALA A 167 10.70 10.42 -1.84
CA ALA A 167 10.07 9.13 -1.59
C ALA A 167 8.56 9.24 -1.34
N SER A 168 8.12 10.26 -0.60
CA SER A 168 6.69 10.49 -0.35
C SER A 168 5.93 10.81 -1.63
N ILE A 169 6.49 11.69 -2.48
CA ILE A 169 5.89 12.09 -3.75
C ILE A 169 5.85 10.91 -4.71
N GLU A 170 6.93 10.12 -4.82
CA GLU A 170 6.96 8.91 -5.63
C GLU A 170 5.85 7.95 -5.20
N ALA A 171 5.72 7.67 -3.90
CA ALA A 171 4.67 6.81 -3.37
C ALA A 171 3.27 7.35 -3.68
N PHE A 172 3.04 8.64 -3.49
CA PHE A 172 1.72 9.23 -3.74
C PHE A 172 1.35 9.20 -5.23
N VAL A 173 2.27 9.58 -6.12
CA VAL A 173 2.03 9.63 -7.58
C VAL A 173 1.85 8.23 -8.16
N MET A 174 2.71 7.27 -7.80
CA MET A 174 2.60 5.88 -8.28
C MET A 174 1.24 5.27 -7.90
N ASN A 175 0.82 5.45 -6.65
CA ASN A 175 -0.50 4.99 -6.21
C ASN A 175 -1.63 5.76 -6.90
N ARG A 176 -1.50 7.08 -7.09
CA ARG A 176 -2.55 7.88 -7.75
C ARG A 176 -2.83 7.42 -9.18
N ILE A 177 -1.80 7.08 -9.94
CA ILE A 177 -1.93 6.59 -11.32
C ILE A 177 -2.75 5.29 -11.35
N THR A 178 -2.49 4.38 -10.42
CA THR A 178 -3.25 3.12 -10.32
C THR A 178 -4.65 3.32 -9.74
N ASP A 179 -4.82 4.29 -8.84
CA ASP A 179 -6.10 4.62 -8.21
C ASP A 179 -7.09 5.16 -9.28
N LEU A 180 -6.59 5.82 -10.34
CA LEU A 180 -7.40 6.14 -11.54
C LEU A 180 -7.89 4.89 -12.27
N GLY A 181 -7.05 3.86 -12.39
CA GLY A 181 -7.46 2.58 -12.96
C GLY A 181 -8.59 1.94 -12.15
N MET A 182 -8.46 1.92 -10.83
CA MET A 182 -9.52 1.45 -9.94
C MET A 182 -10.81 2.25 -10.08
N LEU A 183 -10.70 3.59 -10.15
CA LEU A 183 -11.85 4.47 -10.33
C LEU A 183 -12.59 4.17 -11.64
N MET A 184 -11.87 3.90 -12.73
CA MET A 184 -12.48 3.44 -13.98
C MET A 184 -13.25 2.14 -13.78
N GLY A 185 -12.70 1.17 -13.03
CA GLY A 185 -13.39 -0.06 -12.67
C GLY A 185 -14.69 0.19 -11.90
N ILE A 186 -14.68 1.11 -10.93
CA ILE A 186 -15.87 1.50 -10.16
C ILE A 186 -16.93 2.16 -11.05
N ILE A 187 -16.52 3.05 -11.95
CA ILE A 187 -17.42 3.68 -12.91
C ILE A 187 -18.08 2.63 -13.81
N LEU A 188 -17.30 1.66 -14.31
CA LEU A 188 -17.82 0.56 -15.12
C LEU A 188 -18.79 -0.33 -14.34
N ILE A 189 -18.52 -0.62 -13.06
CA ILE A 189 -19.47 -1.33 -12.18
C ILE A 189 -20.80 -0.57 -12.12
N PHE A 190 -20.78 0.73 -11.81
CA PHE A 190 -22.02 1.50 -11.74
C PHE A 190 -22.74 1.56 -13.09
N TRP A 191 -21.99 1.73 -14.18
CA TRP A 191 -22.55 1.79 -15.53
C TRP A 191 -23.30 0.49 -15.91
N ASN A 192 -22.77 -0.66 -15.53
CA ASN A 192 -23.34 -1.96 -15.90
C ASN A 192 -24.43 -2.44 -14.92
N PHE A 193 -24.26 -2.20 -13.62
CA PHE A 193 -25.14 -2.76 -12.58
C PHE A 193 -26.11 -1.73 -11.98
N GLY A 194 -25.89 -0.43 -12.19
CA GLY A 194 -26.71 0.64 -11.61
C GLY A 194 -26.54 0.82 -10.09
N THR A 195 -25.59 0.12 -9.48
CA THR A 195 -25.31 0.14 -8.04
C THR A 195 -23.83 -0.12 -7.78
N LEU A 196 -23.34 0.32 -6.62
CA LEU A 196 -21.97 0.09 -6.16
C LEU A 196 -21.90 -0.81 -4.91
N GLN A 197 -23.05 -1.28 -4.41
CA GLN A 197 -23.12 -2.15 -3.24
C GLN A 197 -22.64 -3.56 -3.59
N TYR A 198 -21.78 -4.15 -2.76
CA TYR A 198 -21.18 -5.46 -3.05
C TYR A 198 -22.22 -6.55 -3.29
N LYS A 199 -23.19 -6.67 -2.38
CA LYS A 199 -24.20 -7.72 -2.39
C LYS A 199 -25.05 -7.69 -3.68
N GLU A 200 -25.45 -6.50 -4.10
CA GLU A 200 -26.25 -6.31 -5.31
C GLU A 200 -25.42 -6.62 -6.56
N VAL A 201 -24.21 -6.04 -6.68
CA VAL A 201 -23.29 -6.30 -7.80
C VAL A 201 -23.00 -7.80 -7.94
N PHE A 202 -22.65 -8.48 -6.84
CA PHE A 202 -22.30 -9.90 -6.86
C PHE A 202 -23.49 -10.81 -7.20
N SER A 203 -24.71 -10.42 -6.86
CA SER A 203 -25.93 -11.16 -7.21
C SER A 203 -26.26 -11.11 -8.71
N MET A 204 -25.78 -10.09 -9.43
CA MET A 204 -26.08 -9.84 -10.83
C MET A 204 -24.99 -10.32 -11.80
N LEU A 205 -23.87 -10.88 -11.30
CA LEU A 205 -22.72 -11.24 -12.13
C LEU A 205 -23.05 -12.24 -13.25
N ASN A 206 -23.91 -13.23 -12.97
CA ASN A 206 -24.26 -14.28 -13.94
C ASN A 206 -24.98 -13.74 -15.19
N ASN A 207 -25.58 -12.55 -15.10
CA ASN A 207 -26.31 -11.91 -16.19
C ASN A 207 -25.49 -10.82 -16.90
N ALA A 208 -24.28 -10.53 -16.43
CA ALA A 208 -23.44 -9.50 -17.01
C ALA A 208 -22.66 -10.01 -18.23
N ASP A 209 -22.39 -9.10 -19.17
CA ASP A 209 -21.52 -9.42 -20.30
C ASP A 209 -20.10 -9.77 -19.84
N TYR A 210 -19.54 -10.84 -20.41
CA TYR A 210 -18.22 -11.34 -20.04
C TYR A 210 -17.12 -10.30 -20.27
N SER A 211 -17.18 -9.58 -21.40
CA SER A 211 -16.19 -8.57 -21.75
C SER A 211 -16.20 -7.43 -20.73
N MET A 212 -17.39 -7.04 -20.27
CA MET A 212 -17.54 -6.02 -19.24
C MET A 212 -16.95 -6.48 -17.89
N LEU A 213 -17.21 -7.72 -17.48
CA LEU A 213 -16.60 -8.31 -16.27
C LEU A 213 -15.08 -8.38 -16.36
N PHE A 214 -14.54 -8.70 -17.54
CA PHE A 214 -13.10 -8.71 -17.80
C PHE A 214 -12.49 -7.32 -17.58
N PHE A 215 -13.05 -6.27 -18.20
CA PHE A 215 -12.53 -4.91 -18.03
C PHE A 215 -12.67 -4.40 -16.60
N ILE A 216 -13.80 -4.64 -15.93
CA ILE A 216 -13.99 -4.31 -14.51
C ILE A 216 -12.90 -4.96 -13.67
N SER A 217 -12.67 -6.27 -13.85
CA SER A 217 -11.68 -7.04 -13.09
C SER A 217 -10.25 -6.52 -13.31
N VAL A 218 -9.88 -6.21 -14.55
CA VAL A 218 -8.57 -5.62 -14.91
C VAL A 218 -8.39 -4.25 -14.26
N PHE A 219 -9.37 -3.36 -14.39
CA PHE A 219 -9.27 -2.00 -13.84
C PHE A 219 -9.21 -1.98 -12.31
N LEU A 220 -10.02 -2.80 -11.63
CA LEU A 220 -9.91 -2.99 -10.18
C LEU A 220 -8.54 -3.56 -9.79
N PHE A 221 -8.01 -4.51 -10.57
CA PHE A 221 -6.71 -5.10 -10.30
C PHE A 221 -5.56 -4.12 -10.50
N ILE A 222 -5.64 -3.19 -11.47
CA ILE A 222 -4.66 -2.11 -11.63
C ILE A 222 -4.55 -1.29 -10.34
N GLY A 223 -5.68 -1.01 -9.66
CA GLY A 223 -5.69 -0.43 -8.33
C GLY A 223 -4.91 -1.26 -7.32
N ALA A 224 -5.28 -2.53 -7.18
CA ALA A 224 -4.63 -3.47 -6.26
C ALA A 224 -3.11 -3.59 -6.49
N MET A 225 -2.69 -3.54 -7.75
CA MET A 225 -1.29 -3.59 -8.19
C MET A 225 -0.49 -2.42 -7.62
N GLY A 226 -1.06 -1.20 -7.61
CA GLY A 226 -0.42 -0.01 -7.03
C GLY A 226 -0.21 -0.09 -5.52
N LYS A 227 -1.30 -0.24 -4.75
CA LYS A 227 -1.23 -0.26 -3.28
C LYS A 227 -0.42 -1.43 -2.73
N SER A 228 -0.44 -2.57 -3.40
CA SER A 228 0.32 -3.76 -2.98
C SER A 228 1.72 -3.82 -3.59
N ALA A 229 2.18 -2.70 -4.18
CA ALA A 229 3.50 -2.56 -4.77
C ALA A 229 3.87 -3.68 -5.75
N GLN A 230 2.90 -4.20 -6.51
CA GLN A 230 3.17 -5.25 -7.51
C GLN A 230 3.92 -4.64 -8.70
N PHE A 231 4.63 -5.48 -9.46
CA PHE A 231 5.26 -5.01 -10.69
C PHE A 231 4.18 -4.55 -11.68
N PRO A 232 4.36 -3.41 -12.38
CA PRO A 232 5.54 -2.54 -12.39
C PRO A 232 5.58 -1.50 -11.24
N MET A 233 4.48 -1.22 -10.55
CA MET A 233 4.34 -0.12 -9.57
C MET A 233 4.95 -0.38 -8.17
N HIS A 234 6.12 -1.01 -8.10
CA HIS A 234 6.73 -1.51 -6.86
C HIS A 234 7.80 -0.59 -6.24
N THR A 235 8.38 0.34 -7.03
CA THR A 235 9.59 1.09 -6.62
C THR A 235 9.39 1.93 -5.37
N TRP A 236 8.19 2.45 -5.18
CA TRP A 236 7.85 3.28 -4.02
C TRP A 236 7.99 2.53 -2.68
N LEU A 237 7.82 1.21 -2.66
CA LEU A 237 7.80 0.42 -1.43
C LEU A 237 9.14 0.47 -0.69
N ALA A 238 10.25 0.30 -1.42
CA ALA A 238 11.58 0.33 -0.81
C ALA A 238 11.99 1.76 -0.44
N ASN A 239 11.56 2.76 -1.20
CA ASN A 239 11.84 4.17 -0.93
C ASN A 239 10.99 4.70 0.25
N ALA A 240 9.80 4.14 0.49
CA ALA A 240 8.99 4.44 1.67
C ALA A 240 9.68 4.14 3.01
N MET A 241 10.80 3.40 3.00
CA MET A 241 11.63 3.16 4.20
C MET A 241 12.32 4.42 4.74
N GLU A 242 12.28 5.56 4.05
CA GLU A 242 12.73 6.86 4.58
C GLU A 242 11.85 7.35 5.76
N GLY A 243 10.60 6.89 5.84
CA GLY A 243 9.70 7.24 6.94
C GLY A 243 10.07 6.58 8.27
N PRO A 244 9.49 7.03 9.41
CA PRO A 244 9.75 6.45 10.71
C PRO A 244 9.45 4.94 10.76
N THR A 245 10.29 4.14 11.40
CA THR A 245 10.16 2.67 11.33
C THR A 245 8.84 2.09 11.88
N PRO A 246 8.18 2.64 12.92
CA PRO A 246 6.85 2.16 13.29
C PRO A 246 5.80 2.37 12.20
N VAL A 247 5.96 3.40 11.35
CA VAL A 247 5.12 3.57 10.15
C VAL A 247 5.33 2.41 9.20
N SER A 248 6.58 2.01 8.97
CA SER A 248 6.89 0.86 8.11
C SER A 248 6.24 -0.42 8.63
N ALA A 249 6.24 -0.63 9.95
CA ALA A 249 5.56 -1.77 10.58
C ALA A 249 4.05 -1.77 10.36
N LEU A 250 3.40 -0.60 10.29
CA LEU A 250 1.98 -0.48 10.05
C LEU A 250 1.63 -0.61 8.55
N ILE A 251 2.27 0.20 7.70
CA ILE A 251 2.00 0.31 6.25
C ILE A 251 2.27 -1.02 5.54
N HIS A 252 3.38 -1.68 5.85
CA HIS A 252 3.86 -2.83 5.08
C HIS A 252 3.45 -4.19 5.66
N ALA A 253 2.97 -4.25 6.90
CA ALA A 253 2.57 -5.54 7.48
C ALA A 253 1.05 -5.76 7.41
N ALA A 254 0.26 -4.76 7.82
CA ALA A 254 -1.15 -4.97 8.16
C ALA A 254 -2.15 -4.17 7.32
N THR A 255 -1.72 -3.10 6.63
CA THR A 255 -2.65 -2.06 6.14
C THR A 255 -2.55 -1.74 4.65
N MET A 256 -1.61 -0.89 4.23
CA MET A 256 -1.60 -0.31 2.88
C MET A 256 -1.34 -1.39 1.83
N VAL A 257 -0.30 -2.18 2.02
CA VAL A 257 0.08 -3.20 1.04
C VAL A 257 -0.86 -4.40 1.03
N THR A 258 -1.58 -4.61 2.13
CA THR A 258 -2.60 -5.66 2.23
C THR A 258 -3.95 -5.19 1.69
N ALA A 259 -4.17 -3.88 1.52
CA ALA A 259 -5.42 -3.33 0.97
C ALA A 259 -5.71 -3.85 -0.44
N GLY A 260 -4.70 -3.99 -1.31
CA GLY A 260 -4.93 -4.55 -2.64
C GLY A 260 -5.17 -6.05 -2.64
N VAL A 261 -4.51 -6.81 -1.76
CA VAL A 261 -4.84 -8.22 -1.53
C VAL A 261 -6.28 -8.35 -1.00
N TYR A 262 -6.67 -7.48 -0.06
CA TYR A 262 -8.04 -7.40 0.47
C TYR A 262 -9.06 -7.09 -0.63
N LEU A 263 -8.80 -6.13 -1.53
CA LEU A 263 -9.69 -5.83 -2.66
C LEU A 263 -9.91 -7.06 -3.54
N VAL A 264 -8.84 -7.80 -3.87
CA VAL A 264 -8.94 -9.02 -4.68
C VAL A 264 -9.74 -10.12 -3.97
N ILE A 265 -9.53 -10.29 -2.66
CA ILE A 265 -10.29 -11.25 -1.84
C ILE A 265 -11.76 -10.82 -1.71
N ARG A 266 -12.04 -9.53 -1.51
CA ARG A 266 -13.39 -8.97 -1.38
C ARG A 266 -14.18 -9.09 -2.68
N ALA A 267 -13.52 -8.85 -3.81
CA ALA A 267 -14.07 -9.00 -5.15
C ALA A 267 -13.88 -10.41 -5.72
N ASN A 268 -13.69 -11.43 -4.87
CA ASN A 268 -13.54 -12.82 -5.31
C ASN A 268 -14.63 -13.32 -6.29
N PRO A 269 -15.92 -12.93 -6.17
CA PRO A 269 -16.92 -13.40 -7.12
C PRO A 269 -16.68 -12.87 -8.54
N LEU A 270 -16.13 -11.65 -8.65
CA LEU A 270 -15.77 -11.02 -9.92
C LEU A 270 -14.59 -11.74 -10.58
N TYR A 271 -13.52 -12.00 -9.82
CA TYR A 271 -12.33 -12.68 -10.34
C TYR A 271 -12.57 -14.16 -10.62
N SER A 272 -13.46 -14.82 -9.87
CA SER A 272 -13.88 -16.20 -10.14
C SER A 272 -14.69 -16.32 -11.44
N ALA A 273 -15.40 -15.26 -11.83
CA ALA A 273 -16.15 -15.22 -13.09
C ALA A 273 -15.24 -15.02 -14.32
N VAL A 274 -13.99 -14.56 -14.14
CA VAL A 274 -13.05 -14.25 -15.24
C VAL A 274 -11.70 -14.90 -14.98
N PHE A 275 -11.58 -16.18 -15.35
CA PHE A 275 -10.41 -17.01 -15.05
C PHE A 275 -9.10 -16.43 -15.60
N GLU A 276 -9.08 -15.81 -16.78
CA GLU A 276 -7.85 -15.30 -17.38
C GLU A 276 -7.24 -14.17 -16.55
N VAL A 277 -8.08 -13.33 -15.94
CA VAL A 277 -7.61 -12.25 -15.05
C VAL A 277 -7.06 -12.87 -13.77
N GLY A 278 -7.75 -13.84 -13.16
CA GLY A 278 -7.25 -14.58 -11.99
C GLY A 278 -5.89 -15.23 -12.27
N TYR A 279 -5.76 -15.94 -13.39
CA TYR A 279 -4.51 -16.61 -13.76
C TYR A 279 -3.38 -15.61 -14.07
N PHE A 280 -3.69 -14.46 -14.66
CA PHE A 280 -2.72 -13.37 -14.82
C PHE A 280 -2.23 -12.84 -13.46
N ILE A 281 -3.13 -12.64 -12.49
CA ILE A 281 -2.79 -12.25 -11.13
C ILE A 281 -1.82 -13.28 -10.51
N ALA A 282 -2.08 -14.57 -10.71
CA ALA A 282 -1.21 -15.63 -10.19
C ALA A 282 0.17 -15.63 -10.86
N CYS A 283 0.24 -15.48 -12.18
CA CYS A 283 1.51 -15.37 -12.91
C CYS A 283 2.33 -14.16 -12.44
N LEU A 284 1.69 -13.00 -12.30
CA LEU A 284 2.32 -11.78 -11.81
C LEU A 284 2.80 -11.95 -10.37
N GLY A 285 1.99 -12.55 -9.50
CA GLY A 285 2.34 -12.83 -8.11
C GLY A 285 3.56 -13.72 -7.98
N ALA A 286 3.65 -14.79 -8.78
CA ALA A 286 4.82 -15.68 -8.79
C ALA A 286 6.10 -14.97 -9.25
N PHE A 287 5.99 -14.14 -10.30
CA PHE A 287 7.09 -13.29 -10.74
C PHE A 287 7.53 -12.33 -9.62
N VAL A 288 6.60 -11.61 -9.00
CA VAL A 288 6.88 -10.65 -7.91
C VAL A 288 7.47 -11.34 -6.68
N ALA A 289 7.01 -12.55 -6.35
CA ALA A 289 7.54 -13.36 -5.24
C ALA A 289 9.05 -13.60 -5.39
N LEU A 290 9.49 -14.00 -6.59
CA LEU A 290 10.89 -14.23 -6.90
C LEU A 290 11.67 -12.92 -7.06
N PHE A 291 11.09 -11.94 -7.74
CA PHE A 291 11.67 -10.64 -8.05
C PHE A 291 11.97 -9.82 -6.78
N GLY A 292 11.04 -9.78 -5.82
CA GLY A 292 11.30 -9.14 -4.52
C GLY A 292 12.39 -9.87 -3.74
N ALA A 293 12.33 -11.21 -3.71
CA ALA A 293 13.30 -12.01 -2.97
C ALA A 293 14.72 -11.86 -3.52
N SER A 294 14.90 -11.78 -4.84
CA SER A 294 16.21 -11.62 -5.48
C SER A 294 16.87 -10.27 -5.16
N MET A 295 16.11 -9.17 -5.12
CA MET A 295 16.62 -7.86 -4.70
C MET A 295 17.06 -7.87 -3.24
N ALA A 296 16.30 -8.56 -2.38
CA ALA A 296 16.64 -8.68 -0.97
C ALA A 296 17.96 -9.45 -0.72
N LEU A 297 18.40 -10.33 -1.65
CA LEU A 297 19.66 -11.10 -1.52
C LEU A 297 20.92 -10.24 -1.53
N VAL A 298 20.89 -9.06 -2.16
CA VAL A 298 22.06 -8.20 -2.36
C VAL A 298 21.93 -6.84 -1.69
N ASN A 299 20.73 -6.46 -1.26
CA ASN A 299 20.53 -5.18 -0.58
C ASN A 299 21.29 -5.14 0.75
N LYS A 300 21.80 -3.96 1.10
CA LYS A 300 22.60 -3.70 2.31
C LYS A 300 21.81 -2.94 3.39
N ASP A 301 20.69 -2.33 3.03
CA ASP A 301 19.86 -1.59 3.98
C ASP A 301 18.90 -2.53 4.72
N LEU A 302 18.96 -2.51 6.05
CA LEU A 302 18.17 -3.35 6.94
C LEU A 302 16.66 -3.25 6.67
N LYS A 303 16.12 -2.03 6.59
CA LYS A 303 14.68 -1.79 6.38
C LYS A 303 14.25 -2.19 4.97
N ARG A 304 15.05 -1.89 3.95
CA ARG A 304 14.75 -2.25 2.57
C ARG A 304 14.76 -3.76 2.35
N ILE A 305 15.62 -4.52 3.02
CA ILE A 305 15.56 -6.00 2.97
C ILE A 305 14.20 -6.49 3.50
N VAL A 306 13.74 -5.95 4.64
CA VAL A 306 12.42 -6.29 5.19
C VAL A 306 11.29 -5.81 4.25
N ALA A 307 11.43 -4.68 3.57
CA ALA A 307 10.48 -4.22 2.56
C ALA A 307 10.40 -5.15 1.33
N TYR A 308 11.53 -5.55 0.75
CA TYR A 308 11.54 -6.50 -0.38
C TYR A 308 11.04 -7.88 0.01
N SER A 309 11.29 -8.29 1.26
CA SER A 309 10.70 -9.50 1.78
C SER A 309 9.17 -9.41 1.92
N THR A 310 8.61 -8.21 2.09
CA THR A 310 7.16 -7.96 2.05
C THR A 310 6.64 -8.03 0.64
N LEU A 311 7.31 -7.37 -0.31
CA LEU A 311 6.99 -7.47 -1.75
C LEU A 311 6.90 -8.93 -2.19
N SER A 312 7.87 -9.75 -1.77
CA SER A 312 7.88 -11.19 -2.05
C SER A 312 6.67 -11.91 -1.46
N GLN A 313 6.33 -11.71 -0.18
CA GLN A 313 5.18 -12.37 0.48
C GLN A 313 3.83 -11.94 -0.11
N LEU A 314 3.67 -10.68 -0.52
CA LEU A 314 2.47 -10.25 -1.25
C LEU A 314 2.34 -11.02 -2.56
N GLY A 315 3.45 -11.26 -3.26
CA GLY A 315 3.48 -12.15 -4.43
C GLY A 315 2.87 -13.53 -4.15
N TYR A 316 3.22 -14.17 -3.02
CA TYR A 316 2.59 -15.43 -2.60
C TYR A 316 1.07 -15.28 -2.39
N MET A 317 0.62 -14.20 -1.74
CA MET A 317 -0.81 -13.93 -1.54
C MET A 317 -1.55 -13.76 -2.87
N PHE A 318 -0.95 -13.08 -3.84
CA PHE A 318 -1.54 -12.93 -5.19
C PHE A 318 -1.55 -14.24 -5.97
N VAL A 319 -0.59 -15.14 -5.80
CA VAL A 319 -0.70 -16.50 -6.37
C VAL A 319 -1.91 -17.22 -5.81
N ALA A 320 -2.07 -17.25 -4.49
CA ALA A 320 -3.22 -17.90 -3.86
C ALA A 320 -4.55 -17.29 -4.33
N ALA A 321 -4.67 -15.96 -4.30
CA ALA A 321 -5.89 -15.28 -4.74
C ALA A 321 -6.18 -15.46 -6.24
N GLY A 322 -5.14 -15.41 -7.09
CA GLY A 322 -5.28 -15.60 -8.54
C GLY A 322 -5.67 -17.02 -8.94
N LEU A 323 -5.29 -18.02 -8.14
CA LEU A 323 -5.73 -19.41 -8.30
C LEU A 323 -7.10 -19.70 -7.66
N GLY A 324 -7.80 -18.69 -7.14
CA GLY A 324 -9.10 -18.85 -6.49
C GLY A 324 -9.04 -19.31 -5.03
N ALA A 325 -7.85 -19.46 -4.45
CA ALA A 325 -7.65 -19.81 -3.03
C ALA A 325 -7.66 -18.58 -2.11
N TYR A 326 -8.73 -17.79 -2.18
CA TYR A 326 -8.86 -16.51 -1.46
C TYR A 326 -8.78 -16.65 0.06
N ALA A 327 -9.31 -17.74 0.63
CA ALA A 327 -9.23 -18.01 2.06
C ALA A 327 -7.77 -18.23 2.52
N ILE A 328 -6.94 -18.91 1.70
CA ILE A 328 -5.52 -19.14 1.98
C ILE A 328 -4.74 -17.83 1.86
N ALA A 329 -5.06 -17.00 0.86
CA ALA A 329 -4.48 -15.66 0.72
C ALA A 329 -4.77 -14.80 1.98
N LEU A 330 -6.02 -14.84 2.49
CA LEU A 330 -6.41 -14.14 3.71
C LEU A 330 -5.70 -14.69 4.95
N PHE A 331 -5.53 -16.01 5.06
CA PHE A 331 -4.80 -16.65 6.16
C PHE A 331 -3.31 -16.27 6.16
N HIS A 332 -2.69 -16.23 4.98
CA HIS A 332 -1.31 -15.76 4.87
C HIS A 332 -1.19 -14.27 5.21
N LEU A 333 -2.13 -13.42 4.78
CA LEU A 333 -2.21 -12.01 5.17
C LEU A 333 -2.29 -11.86 6.70
N PHE A 334 -3.16 -12.64 7.35
CA PHE A 334 -3.33 -12.65 8.81
C PHE A 334 -2.03 -13.00 9.54
N THR A 335 -1.39 -14.12 9.18
CA THR A 335 -0.12 -14.55 9.80
C THR A 335 1.03 -13.58 9.48
N HIS A 336 1.07 -13.06 8.25
CA HIS A 336 2.07 -12.11 7.77
C HIS A 336 2.11 -10.80 8.55
N ALA A 337 0.94 -10.26 8.89
CA ALA A 337 0.86 -9.03 9.67
C ALA A 337 1.67 -9.14 10.97
N PHE A 338 1.62 -10.27 11.67
CA PHE A 338 2.32 -10.44 12.95
C PHE A 338 3.83 -10.51 12.80
N PHE A 339 4.35 -11.44 11.98
CA PHE A 339 5.78 -11.62 11.86
C PHE A 339 6.48 -10.48 11.11
N LYS A 340 5.80 -9.77 10.19
CA LYS A 340 6.38 -8.58 9.55
C LYS A 340 6.40 -7.37 10.47
N SER A 341 5.32 -7.11 11.22
CA SER A 341 5.35 -6.02 12.19
C SER A 341 6.45 -6.26 13.22
N LEU A 342 6.64 -7.50 13.68
CA LEU A 342 7.73 -7.86 14.58
C LEU A 342 9.12 -7.56 13.97
N LEU A 343 9.34 -7.92 12.70
CA LEU A 343 10.60 -7.65 12.00
C LEU A 343 10.85 -6.15 11.79
N PHE A 344 9.84 -5.37 11.42
CA PHE A 344 10.00 -3.92 11.25
C PHE A 344 10.25 -3.21 12.58
N LEU A 345 9.50 -3.53 13.63
CA LEU A 345 9.74 -2.96 14.97
C LEU A 345 11.13 -3.36 15.50
N GLY A 346 11.54 -4.62 15.31
CA GLY A 346 12.89 -5.07 15.66
C GLY A 346 13.98 -4.32 14.89
N SER A 347 13.80 -4.10 13.59
CA SER A 347 14.71 -3.26 12.80
C SER A 347 14.74 -1.81 13.29
N GLY A 348 13.63 -1.30 13.85
CA GLY A 348 13.56 0.03 14.46
C GLY A 348 14.41 0.14 15.72
N ASN A 349 14.39 -0.88 16.57
CA ASN A 349 15.28 -0.98 17.75
C ASN A 349 16.75 -1.00 17.30
N VAL A 350 17.10 -1.85 16.33
CA VAL A 350 18.47 -1.96 15.80
C VAL A 350 18.93 -0.61 15.22
N MET A 351 18.07 0.09 14.48
CA MET A 351 18.37 1.39 13.91
C MET A 351 18.71 2.44 14.99
N HIS A 352 17.94 2.49 16.08
CA HIS A 352 18.22 3.39 17.22
C HIS A 352 19.54 3.05 17.91
N ALA A 353 19.81 1.75 18.12
CA ALA A 353 21.07 1.30 18.72
C ALA A 353 22.30 1.56 17.84
N MET A 354 22.08 1.78 16.55
CA MET A 354 23.10 2.01 15.52
C MET A 354 23.20 3.46 15.04
N GLU A 355 22.66 4.43 15.81
CA GLU A 355 22.68 5.86 15.47
C GLU A 355 22.14 6.15 14.06
N ASP A 356 20.98 5.57 13.74
CA ASP A 356 20.29 5.68 12.43
C ASP A 356 21.03 5.05 11.24
N ASN A 357 22.12 4.31 11.47
CA ASN A 357 22.82 3.57 10.42
C ASN A 357 22.10 2.24 10.09
N LEU A 358 21.62 2.12 8.85
CA LEU A 358 20.86 0.97 8.36
C LEU A 358 21.71 -0.04 7.57
N ASP A 359 22.99 0.23 7.35
CA ASP A 359 23.86 -0.65 6.56
C ASP A 359 24.29 -1.89 7.36
N ILE A 360 23.72 -3.05 7.03
CA ILE A 360 24.00 -4.33 7.72
C ILE A 360 25.45 -4.78 7.58
N THR A 361 26.19 -4.24 6.60
CA THR A 361 27.62 -4.57 6.41
C THR A 361 28.51 -3.89 7.44
N LYS A 362 27.99 -2.88 8.14
CA LYS A 362 28.70 -2.14 9.20
C LYS A 362 28.20 -2.51 10.60
N MET A 363 27.43 -3.58 10.74
CA MET A 363 26.87 -4.06 12.01
C MET A 363 27.68 -5.25 12.54
N GLY A 364 27.08 -6.07 13.42
CA GLY A 364 27.68 -7.27 13.97
C GLY A 364 27.76 -7.25 15.49
N ALA A 365 27.79 -8.45 16.09
CA ALA A 365 27.88 -8.67 17.54
C ALA A 365 26.79 -8.02 18.40
N LEU A 366 25.64 -7.65 17.81
CA LEU A 366 24.53 -7.02 18.54
C LEU A 366 23.69 -7.97 19.39
N TYR A 367 23.91 -9.30 19.31
CA TYR A 367 23.14 -10.27 20.10
C TYR A 367 23.26 -10.01 21.62
N LYS A 368 24.48 -9.76 22.12
CA LYS A 368 24.72 -9.52 23.55
C LYS A 368 24.07 -8.24 24.08
N PRO A 369 24.22 -7.06 23.42
CA PRO A 369 23.60 -5.82 23.88
C PRO A 369 22.07 -5.78 23.68
N MET A 370 21.53 -6.47 22.66
CA MET A 370 20.12 -6.40 22.29
C MET A 370 19.47 -7.78 22.18
N ARG A 371 19.53 -8.55 23.28
CA ARG A 371 19.10 -9.96 23.29
C ARG A 371 17.64 -10.15 22.95
N ILE A 372 16.77 -9.28 23.45
CA ILE A 372 15.32 -9.44 23.29
C ILE A 372 14.94 -9.10 21.85
N THR A 373 15.48 -7.99 21.33
CA THR A 373 15.31 -7.63 19.91
C THR A 373 15.83 -8.72 18.98
N ALA A 374 16.99 -9.31 19.28
CA ALA A 374 17.53 -10.42 18.49
C ALA A 374 16.60 -11.64 18.48
N ILE A 375 16.07 -12.05 19.64
CA ILE A 375 15.12 -13.17 19.75
C ILE A 375 13.85 -12.90 18.95
N PHE A 376 13.28 -11.70 19.07
CA PHE A 376 12.09 -11.31 18.30
C PHE A 376 12.33 -11.30 16.80
N MET A 377 13.45 -10.75 16.33
CA MET A 377 13.79 -10.78 14.91
C MET A 377 14.05 -12.22 14.41
N ILE A 378 14.63 -13.10 15.22
CA ILE A 378 14.79 -14.52 14.89
C ILE A 378 13.43 -15.20 14.77
N ILE A 379 12.52 -15.02 15.74
CA ILE A 379 11.15 -15.56 15.70
C ILE A 379 10.43 -15.10 14.43
N GLY A 380 10.47 -13.80 14.13
CA GLY A 380 9.85 -13.25 12.92
C GLY A 380 10.49 -13.80 11.63
N SER A 381 11.81 -13.99 11.61
CA SER A 381 12.52 -14.54 10.45
C SER A 381 12.20 -16.02 10.23
N VAL A 382 12.15 -16.81 11.30
CA VAL A 382 11.81 -18.24 11.24
C VAL A 382 10.37 -18.43 10.79
N ALA A 383 9.43 -17.63 11.31
CA ALA A 383 8.05 -17.59 10.84
C ALA A 383 7.97 -17.24 9.35
N LEU A 384 8.68 -16.19 8.90
CA LEU A 384 8.75 -15.80 7.49
C LEU A 384 9.32 -16.90 6.57
N CYS A 385 10.24 -17.72 7.09
CA CYS A 385 10.83 -18.83 6.35
C CYS A 385 9.86 -20.02 6.17
N GLY A 386 8.78 -20.09 6.94
CA GLY A 386 7.82 -21.19 6.89
C GLY A 386 8.29 -22.45 7.61
N ILE A 387 8.93 -22.32 8.77
CA ILE A 387 9.42 -23.47 9.55
C ILE A 387 8.42 -23.83 10.65
N TYR A 388 8.11 -25.12 10.79
CA TYR A 388 7.30 -25.64 11.90
C TYR A 388 8.01 -25.40 13.26
N PRO A 389 7.31 -24.97 14.33
CA PRO A 389 5.86 -24.78 14.48
C PRO A 389 5.34 -23.35 14.23
N PHE A 390 6.06 -22.49 13.50
CA PHE A 390 5.72 -21.08 13.37
C PHE A 390 4.61 -20.84 12.33
N ALA A 391 3.87 -19.73 12.48
CA ALA A 391 2.65 -19.45 11.74
C ALA A 391 2.82 -19.44 10.20
N GLY A 392 3.99 -19.03 9.70
CA GLY A 392 4.23 -19.01 8.26
C GLY A 392 4.36 -20.39 7.61
N TYR A 393 4.61 -21.47 8.38
CA TYR A 393 4.60 -22.84 7.88
C TYR A 393 3.21 -23.19 7.34
N PHE A 394 2.21 -23.04 8.19
CA PHE A 394 0.80 -23.35 7.89
C PHE A 394 0.26 -22.52 6.72
N SER A 395 0.61 -21.23 6.63
CA SER A 395 0.07 -20.38 5.57
C SER A 395 0.84 -20.48 4.25
N LYS A 396 2.18 -20.52 4.27
CA LYS A 396 3.00 -20.50 3.05
C LYS A 396 3.00 -21.84 2.33
N ASP A 397 3.12 -22.95 3.05
CA ASP A 397 3.12 -24.28 2.43
C ASP A 397 1.76 -24.58 1.77
N LYS A 398 0.65 -24.09 2.34
CA LYS A 398 -0.69 -24.17 1.72
C LYS A 398 -0.77 -23.47 0.36
N ILE A 399 -0.07 -22.35 0.17
CA ILE A 399 -0.02 -21.66 -1.13
C ILE A 399 0.72 -22.51 -2.17
N LEU A 400 1.83 -23.14 -1.77
CA LEU A 400 2.54 -24.08 -2.64
C LEU A 400 1.67 -25.31 -2.94
N GLU A 401 0.98 -25.85 -1.93
CA GLU A 401 0.08 -26.99 -2.06
C GLU A 401 -1.00 -26.73 -3.13
N VAL A 402 -1.69 -25.59 -3.08
CA VAL A 402 -2.71 -25.22 -4.08
C VAL A 402 -2.10 -25.09 -5.47
N ALA A 403 -0.96 -24.41 -5.61
CA ALA A 403 -0.31 -24.26 -6.91
C ALA A 403 0.05 -25.63 -7.53
N PHE A 404 0.50 -26.58 -6.71
CA PHE A 404 0.79 -27.94 -7.18
C PHE A 404 -0.49 -28.75 -7.45
N GLY A 405 -1.48 -28.69 -6.56
CA GLY A 405 -2.73 -29.44 -6.61
C GLY A 405 -3.62 -29.05 -7.79
N MET A 406 -3.56 -27.78 -8.21
CA MET A 406 -4.22 -27.29 -9.43
C MET A 406 -3.39 -27.47 -10.70
N HIS A 407 -2.35 -28.31 -10.67
CA HIS A 407 -1.46 -28.61 -11.80
C HIS A 407 -0.66 -27.42 -12.35
N HIS A 408 -0.53 -26.33 -11.60
CA HIS A 408 0.30 -25.17 -11.95
C HIS A 408 1.75 -25.34 -11.46
N HIS A 409 2.40 -26.41 -11.93
CA HIS A 409 3.74 -26.82 -11.46
C HIS A 409 4.84 -25.75 -11.68
N ILE A 410 4.72 -24.90 -12.70
CA ILE A 410 5.65 -23.79 -12.93
C ILE A 410 5.52 -22.74 -11.81
N LEU A 411 4.28 -22.36 -11.45
CA LEU A 411 4.03 -21.42 -10.35
C LEU A 411 4.58 -21.99 -9.05
N TRP A 412 4.30 -23.28 -8.77
CA TRP A 412 4.85 -23.98 -7.61
C TRP A 412 6.39 -23.93 -7.57
N PHE A 413 7.06 -24.23 -8.68
CA PHE A 413 8.53 -24.25 -8.75
C PHE A 413 9.13 -22.85 -8.52
N VAL A 414 8.53 -21.80 -9.11
CA VAL A 414 8.95 -20.41 -8.88
C VAL A 414 8.78 -20.01 -7.42
N LEU A 415 7.64 -20.38 -6.80
CA LEU A 415 7.39 -20.14 -5.38
C LEU A 415 8.34 -20.93 -4.47
N LEU A 416 8.73 -22.14 -4.86
CA LEU A 416 9.75 -22.91 -4.14
C LEU A 416 11.08 -22.15 -4.14
N ILE A 417 11.57 -21.69 -5.30
CA ILE A 417 12.81 -20.89 -5.40
C ILE A 417 12.69 -19.61 -4.55
N GLY A 418 11.55 -18.92 -4.61
CA GLY A 418 11.27 -17.76 -3.76
C GLY A 418 11.41 -18.07 -2.27
N ALA A 419 11.04 -19.28 -1.83
CA ALA A 419 11.14 -19.72 -0.44
C ALA A 419 12.61 -19.94 -0.05
N ILE A 420 13.41 -20.52 -0.95
CA ILE A 420 14.88 -20.66 -0.78
C ILE A 420 15.51 -19.29 -0.56
N PHE A 421 15.19 -18.32 -1.42
CA PHE A 421 15.74 -16.97 -1.33
C PHE A 421 15.28 -16.27 -0.05
N THR A 422 14.02 -16.47 0.33
CA THR A 422 13.46 -15.97 1.60
C THR A 422 14.25 -16.45 2.81
N ALA A 423 14.52 -17.74 2.86
CA ALA A 423 15.33 -18.35 3.89
C ALA A 423 16.75 -17.76 3.92
N PHE A 424 17.38 -17.62 2.75
CA PHE A 424 18.73 -17.11 2.64
C PHE A 424 18.86 -15.65 3.09
N TYR A 425 18.06 -14.71 2.55
CA TYR A 425 18.21 -13.30 2.89
C TYR A 425 17.82 -13.02 4.35
N SER A 426 16.87 -13.78 4.91
CA SER A 426 16.42 -13.59 6.30
C SER A 426 17.53 -13.97 7.27
N PHE A 427 18.16 -15.15 7.08
CA PHE A 427 19.27 -15.55 7.93
C PHE A 427 20.57 -14.80 7.62
N ARG A 428 20.78 -14.33 6.38
CA ARG A 428 21.86 -13.37 6.08
C ARG A 428 21.73 -12.11 6.94
N LEU A 429 20.53 -11.54 7.02
CA LEU A 429 20.24 -10.36 7.85
C LEU A 429 20.53 -10.65 9.32
N ILE A 430 19.94 -11.72 9.87
CA ILE A 430 20.14 -12.10 11.28
C ILE A 430 21.62 -12.31 11.62
N MET A 431 22.35 -13.02 10.76
CA MET A 431 23.77 -13.29 10.98
C MET A 431 24.60 -12.01 10.95
N LEU A 432 24.43 -11.14 9.94
CA LEU A 432 25.22 -9.92 9.81
C LEU A 432 24.94 -8.90 10.92
N VAL A 433 23.70 -8.80 11.38
CA VAL A 433 23.31 -7.85 12.43
C VAL A 433 23.76 -8.35 13.81
N PHE A 434 23.46 -9.60 14.17
CA PHE A 434 23.57 -10.05 15.56
C PHE A 434 24.79 -10.93 15.87
N PHE A 435 25.22 -11.78 14.93
CA PHE A 435 26.16 -12.87 15.21
C PHE A 435 27.53 -12.74 14.53
N ALA A 436 27.63 -11.99 13.43
CA ALA A 436 28.89 -11.69 12.77
C ALA A 436 29.82 -10.89 13.69
N PRO A 437 31.15 -10.92 13.47
CA PRO A 437 32.10 -10.10 14.23
C PRO A 437 31.73 -8.61 14.18
N LYS A 438 31.99 -7.88 15.28
CA LYS A 438 31.72 -6.44 15.41
C LYS A 438 32.41 -5.65 14.28
N GLN A 439 31.64 -4.88 13.51
CA GLN A 439 32.17 -3.97 12.47
C GLN A 439 31.75 -2.49 12.67
N HIS A 440 31.24 -2.14 13.86
CA HIS A 440 30.83 -0.78 14.21
C HIS A 440 31.72 -0.17 15.30
N GLU A 441 31.82 1.15 15.33
CA GLU A 441 32.61 1.90 16.34
C GLU A 441 31.79 2.24 17.60
N ILE A 442 30.48 2.01 17.59
CA ILE A 442 29.60 2.32 18.73
C ILE A 442 30.04 1.53 19.98
N ASN A 443 30.27 2.26 21.07
CA ASN A 443 30.81 1.72 22.32
C ASN A 443 29.78 0.89 23.10
N HIS A 444 28.55 1.42 23.21
CA HIS A 444 27.48 0.81 24.00
C HIS A 444 26.13 0.89 23.25
N PRO A 445 25.92 0.06 22.22
CA PRO A 445 24.56 -0.14 21.69
C PRO A 445 23.68 -0.63 22.85
N HIS A 446 22.52 0.00 23.01
CA HIS A 446 21.58 -0.31 24.09
C HIS A 446 20.28 -0.89 23.51
N GLU A 447 19.60 -1.67 24.34
CA GLU A 447 18.30 -2.23 23.99
C GLU A 447 17.21 -1.15 24.08
N ALA A 448 16.11 -1.36 23.36
CA ALA A 448 14.94 -0.50 23.47
C ALA A 448 14.30 -0.54 24.86
N GLN A 449 13.50 0.49 25.17
CA GLN A 449 12.79 0.60 26.44
C GLN A 449 11.85 -0.59 26.68
N ASN A 450 11.72 -1.02 27.94
CA ASN A 450 10.98 -2.24 28.30
C ASN A 450 9.53 -2.26 27.78
N PHE A 451 8.83 -1.12 27.77
CA PHE A 451 7.45 -1.07 27.28
C PHE A 451 7.36 -1.20 25.76
N MET A 452 8.38 -0.77 25.00
CA MET A 452 8.47 -0.99 23.55
C MET A 452 8.67 -2.48 23.25
N LEU A 453 9.51 -3.16 24.03
CA LEU A 453 9.69 -4.61 23.93
C LEU A 453 8.40 -5.36 24.33
N LEU A 454 7.72 -4.88 25.37
CA LEU A 454 6.45 -5.46 25.83
C LEU A 454 5.35 -5.34 24.76
N SER A 455 5.29 -4.24 24.01
CA SER A 455 4.32 -4.10 22.91
C SER A 455 4.64 -5.01 21.71
N MET A 456 5.90 -5.46 21.55
CA MET A 456 6.28 -6.43 20.53
C MET A 456 5.96 -7.88 20.92
N LEU A 457 5.88 -8.19 22.22
CA LEU A 457 5.68 -9.55 22.72
C LEU A 457 4.44 -10.25 22.12
N PRO A 458 3.24 -9.63 22.05
CA PRO A 458 2.07 -10.26 21.42
C PRO A 458 2.32 -10.66 19.97
N LEU A 459 3.05 -9.86 19.19
CA LEU A 459 3.41 -10.19 17.80
C LEU A 459 4.33 -11.41 17.75
N GLY A 460 5.29 -11.51 18.67
CA GLY A 460 6.18 -12.66 18.80
C GLY A 460 5.43 -13.94 19.14
N VAL A 461 4.49 -13.86 20.09
CA VAL A 461 3.63 -14.99 20.46
C VAL A 461 2.76 -15.42 19.28
N LEU A 462 2.08 -14.46 18.62
CA LEU A 462 1.21 -14.74 17.47
C LEU A 462 1.99 -15.27 16.26
N ALA A 463 3.24 -14.84 16.04
CA ALA A 463 4.10 -15.41 14.99
C ALA A 463 4.39 -16.92 15.21
N VAL A 464 4.27 -17.42 16.44
CA VAL A 464 4.36 -18.85 16.76
C VAL A 464 2.98 -19.51 16.70
N ILE A 465 2.00 -18.97 17.43
CA ILE A 465 0.75 -19.69 17.71
C ILE A 465 -0.33 -19.53 16.64
N ALA A 466 -0.31 -18.44 15.84
CA ALA A 466 -1.41 -18.12 14.92
C ALA A 466 -1.66 -19.22 13.88
N GLY A 467 -0.62 -19.97 13.51
CA GLY A 467 -0.72 -21.08 12.56
C GLY A 467 -1.56 -22.25 13.07
N PHE A 468 -1.58 -22.52 14.37
CA PHE A 468 -2.36 -23.61 14.95
C PHE A 468 -3.88 -23.38 14.89
N PHE A 469 -4.30 -22.16 14.57
CA PHE A 469 -5.71 -21.81 14.35
C PHE A 469 -6.14 -21.99 12.88
N GLU A 470 -5.38 -22.71 12.05
CA GLU A 470 -5.67 -22.95 10.64
C GLU A 470 -7.08 -23.51 10.40
N GLU A 471 -7.42 -24.66 10.99
CA GLU A 471 -8.75 -25.28 10.81
C GLU A 471 -9.91 -24.39 11.26
N PRO A 472 -9.93 -23.82 12.48
CA PRO A 472 -11.02 -22.93 12.88
C PRO A 472 -11.09 -21.66 12.03
N PHE A 473 -9.94 -21.17 11.52
CA PHE A 473 -9.91 -20.04 10.59
C PHE A 473 -10.59 -20.39 9.26
N PHE A 474 -10.29 -21.53 8.65
CA PHE A 474 -10.92 -21.92 7.39
C PHE A 474 -12.40 -22.25 7.55
N HIS A 475 -12.79 -22.90 8.64
CA HIS A 475 -14.21 -23.10 8.96
C HIS A 475 -14.97 -21.78 9.15
N PHE A 476 -14.31 -20.77 9.73
CA PHE A 476 -14.89 -19.44 9.84
C PHE A 476 -15.06 -18.76 8.49
N ILE A 477 -14.05 -18.80 7.63
CA ILE A 477 -14.09 -18.14 6.31
C ILE A 477 -14.99 -18.87 5.31
N SER A 478 -15.16 -20.19 5.44
CA SER A 478 -15.98 -21.00 4.52
C SER A 478 -17.46 -20.59 4.46
N GLN A 479 -17.90 -19.75 5.40
CA GLN A 479 -19.24 -19.17 5.42
C GLN A 479 -19.46 -18.11 4.33
N VAL A 480 -18.39 -17.47 3.83
CA VAL A 480 -18.45 -16.36 2.86
C VAL A 480 -17.67 -16.69 1.58
N ILE A 481 -16.55 -17.41 1.69
CA ILE A 481 -15.72 -17.83 0.56
C ILE A 481 -15.85 -19.34 0.44
N PRO A 482 -16.16 -19.90 -0.75
CA PRO A 482 -16.17 -21.35 -0.94
C PRO A 482 -14.86 -21.99 -0.49
N SER A 483 -14.95 -23.14 0.19
CA SER A 483 -13.76 -23.90 0.57
C SER A 483 -12.99 -24.33 -0.68
N VAL A 484 -11.67 -24.16 -0.66
CA VAL A 484 -10.80 -24.74 -1.67
C VAL A 484 -10.92 -26.26 -1.57
N GLY A 485 -11.17 -26.94 -2.68
CA GLY A 485 -11.31 -28.40 -2.70
C GLY A 485 -10.05 -29.10 -2.21
N GLU A 486 -10.20 -30.29 -1.61
CA GLU A 486 -9.06 -31.14 -1.30
C GLU A 486 -8.41 -31.63 -2.60
N TYR A 487 -7.12 -31.35 -2.78
CA TYR A 487 -6.37 -31.85 -3.92
C TYR A 487 -5.67 -33.16 -3.54
N PRO A 488 -5.75 -34.22 -4.37
CA PRO A 488 -5.00 -35.45 -4.13
C PRO A 488 -3.52 -35.22 -4.45
N VAL A 489 -2.80 -34.59 -3.51
CA VAL A 489 -1.37 -34.31 -3.62
C VAL A 489 -0.57 -35.14 -2.62
N PRO A 490 0.68 -35.52 -2.93
CA PRO A 490 1.56 -36.18 -1.97
C PRO A 490 2.05 -35.15 -0.93
N LEU A 491 1.16 -34.75 -0.02
CA LEU A 491 1.35 -33.62 0.91
C LEU A 491 2.65 -33.74 1.71
N ALA A 492 2.92 -34.93 2.27
CA ALA A 492 4.14 -35.20 3.02
C ALA A 492 5.41 -35.05 2.17
N LEU A 493 5.36 -35.40 0.88
CA LEU A 493 6.48 -35.20 -0.04
C LEU A 493 6.71 -33.72 -0.33
N LEU A 494 5.65 -32.95 -0.62
CA LEU A 494 5.77 -31.52 -0.91
C LEU A 494 6.34 -30.75 0.28
N ILE A 495 5.79 -31.01 1.48
CA ILE A 495 6.24 -30.39 2.73
C ILE A 495 7.68 -30.81 3.06
N SER A 496 8.05 -32.08 2.87
CA SER A 496 9.43 -32.51 3.12
C SER A 496 10.42 -31.84 2.15
N ILE A 497 10.05 -31.68 0.87
CA ILE A 497 10.88 -30.96 -0.11
C ILE A 497 11.05 -29.49 0.31
N THR A 498 9.96 -28.78 0.62
CA THR A 498 10.03 -27.35 0.99
C THR A 498 10.88 -27.15 2.25
N THR A 499 10.61 -27.93 3.30
CA THR A 499 11.34 -27.85 4.58
C THR A 499 12.82 -28.19 4.43
N ILE A 500 13.18 -29.27 3.73
CA ILE A 500 14.60 -29.64 3.52
C ILE A 500 15.36 -28.52 2.81
N VAL A 501 14.80 -27.99 1.72
CA VAL A 501 15.50 -26.96 0.94
C VAL A 501 15.59 -25.64 1.70
N VAL A 502 14.55 -25.26 2.45
CA VAL A 502 14.59 -24.08 3.34
C VAL A 502 15.66 -24.25 4.41
N LEU A 503 15.73 -25.39 5.09
CA LEU A 503 16.74 -25.66 6.11
C LEU A 503 18.16 -25.66 5.55
N LEU A 504 18.38 -26.23 4.37
CA LEU A 504 19.68 -26.17 3.68
C LEU A 504 20.08 -24.73 3.33
N SER A 505 19.13 -23.91 2.89
CA SER A 505 19.35 -22.49 2.60
C SER A 505 19.75 -21.70 3.86
N ILE A 506 19.08 -21.98 4.99
CA ILE A 506 19.40 -21.40 6.30
C ILE A 506 20.80 -21.81 6.75
N ALA A 507 21.09 -23.11 6.73
CA ALA A 507 22.40 -23.65 7.11
C ALA A 507 23.53 -23.03 6.27
N TYR A 508 23.30 -22.88 4.96
CA TYR A 508 24.24 -22.22 4.05
C TYR A 508 24.44 -20.75 4.40
N ALA A 509 23.37 -19.98 4.68
CA ALA A 509 23.47 -18.59 5.09
C ALA A 509 24.24 -18.42 6.41
N ILE A 510 23.94 -19.25 7.41
CA ILE A 510 24.65 -19.26 8.71
C ILE A 510 26.13 -19.55 8.51
N PHE A 511 26.46 -20.63 7.79
CA PHE A 511 27.86 -21.01 7.56
C PHE A 511 28.63 -19.94 6.78
N LYS A 512 28.00 -19.30 5.80
CA LYS A 512 28.62 -18.27 4.95
C LYS A 512 28.91 -16.98 5.71
N TYR A 513 27.99 -16.54 6.58
CA TYR A 513 28.06 -15.22 7.22
C TYR A 513 28.51 -15.24 8.69
N LYS A 514 28.78 -16.42 9.29
CA LYS A 514 29.28 -16.52 10.68
C LYS A 514 30.55 -15.70 10.96
N ASN A 515 31.41 -15.55 9.94
CA ASN A 515 32.66 -14.79 10.03
C ASN A 515 32.55 -13.39 9.41
N GLY A 516 31.32 -12.90 9.19
CA GLY A 516 31.06 -11.67 8.43
C GLY A 516 31.23 -11.84 6.92
N ILE A 517 31.41 -10.72 6.21
CA ILE A 517 31.57 -10.71 4.75
C ILE A 517 33.04 -10.99 4.41
N THR A 518 33.36 -12.23 4.05
CA THR A 518 34.73 -12.69 3.75
C THR A 518 35.12 -12.55 2.28
N SER A 519 34.15 -12.56 1.35
CA SER A 519 34.40 -12.44 -0.09
C SER A 519 33.70 -11.21 -0.67
N LYS A 520 34.49 -10.23 -1.13
CA LYS A 520 34.01 -9.04 -1.86
C LYS A 520 33.88 -9.30 -3.36
N LYS A 521 33.20 -10.38 -3.78
CA LYS A 521 32.79 -10.51 -5.19
C LYS A 521 31.59 -9.59 -5.49
N GLU A 522 31.78 -8.31 -5.25
CA GLU A 522 30.86 -7.26 -5.68
C GLU A 522 31.23 -6.89 -7.13
N GLY A 523 30.26 -6.90 -8.05
CA GLY A 523 30.47 -6.35 -9.40
C GLY A 523 30.18 -7.26 -10.59
N GLY A 524 29.83 -8.54 -10.38
CA GLY A 524 29.30 -9.38 -11.47
C GLY A 524 28.00 -8.81 -12.05
N PHE A 525 27.66 -9.18 -13.30
CA PHE A 525 26.47 -8.68 -13.99
C PHE A 525 25.18 -8.86 -13.16
N LEU A 526 24.94 -10.06 -12.63
CA LEU A 526 23.78 -10.36 -11.79
C LEU A 526 23.76 -9.52 -10.50
N TYR A 527 24.92 -9.33 -9.86
CA TYR A 527 25.00 -8.48 -8.68
C TYR A 527 24.64 -7.03 -9.01
N LYS A 528 25.20 -6.46 -10.09
CA LYS A 528 24.89 -5.10 -10.53
C LYS A 528 23.43 -4.93 -10.91
N LEU A 529 22.84 -5.92 -11.59
CA LEU A 529 21.42 -5.92 -11.94
C LEU A 529 20.53 -5.87 -10.70
N LEU A 530 20.75 -6.78 -9.75
CA LEU A 530 19.94 -6.87 -8.52
C LEU A 530 20.16 -5.67 -7.59
N PHE A 531 21.41 -5.22 -7.45
CA PHE A 531 21.76 -4.09 -6.59
C PHE A 531 21.15 -2.77 -7.10
N ASN A 532 21.10 -2.59 -8.43
CA ASN A 532 20.44 -1.45 -9.07
C ASN A 532 18.93 -1.67 -9.29
N GLN A 533 18.31 -2.64 -8.59
CA GLN A 533 16.86 -2.87 -8.64
C GLN A 533 16.34 -3.07 -10.08
N TYR A 534 17.06 -3.89 -10.86
CA TYR A 534 16.78 -4.14 -12.27
C TYR A 534 16.79 -2.90 -13.17
N TYR A 535 17.39 -1.80 -12.70
CA TYR A 535 17.42 -0.49 -13.34
C TYR A 535 16.03 0.15 -13.58
N ILE A 536 15.00 -0.33 -12.88
CA ILE A 536 13.63 0.16 -13.03
C ILE A 536 13.48 1.60 -12.52
N PRO A 537 14.08 2.00 -11.37
CA PRO A 537 14.04 3.40 -10.95
C PRO A 537 14.62 4.36 -12.01
N GLN A 538 15.72 3.98 -12.68
CA GLN A 538 16.31 4.77 -13.76
C GLN A 538 15.38 4.87 -14.97
N LEU A 539 14.66 3.78 -15.29
CA LEU A 539 13.65 3.78 -16.35
C LEU A 539 12.50 4.75 -16.04
N TYR A 540 11.97 4.74 -14.81
CA TYR A 540 10.91 5.67 -14.40
C TYR A 540 11.37 7.12 -14.35
N GLN A 541 12.61 7.38 -13.91
CA GLN A 541 13.21 8.71 -14.02
C GLN A 541 13.31 9.17 -15.49
N GLY A 542 13.63 8.26 -16.41
CA GLY A 542 13.61 8.54 -17.85
C GLY A 542 12.23 8.95 -18.35
N ILE A 543 11.18 8.19 -17.99
CA ILE A 543 9.79 8.51 -18.33
C ILE A 543 9.36 9.86 -17.74
N ALA A 544 9.69 10.12 -16.48
CA ALA A 544 9.38 11.39 -15.81
C ALA A 544 10.05 12.60 -16.51
N LYS A 545 11.30 12.44 -16.99
CA LYS A 545 11.99 13.49 -17.77
C LYS A 545 11.29 13.78 -19.10
N VAL A 546 10.83 12.73 -19.80
CA VAL A 546 10.05 12.91 -21.05
C VAL A 546 8.75 13.65 -20.77
N PHE A 547 8.02 13.27 -19.71
CA PHE A 547 6.82 13.97 -19.29
C PHE A 547 7.10 15.45 -18.97
N SER A 548 8.15 15.73 -18.19
CA SER A 548 8.56 17.10 -17.87
C SER A 548 8.92 17.91 -19.12
N ALA A 549 9.55 17.29 -20.12
CA ALA A 549 9.87 17.95 -21.38
C ALA A 549 8.59 18.32 -22.15
N ILE A 550 7.62 17.40 -22.24
CA ILE A 550 6.31 17.66 -22.86
C ILE A 550 5.57 18.78 -22.13
N ALA A 551 5.52 18.74 -20.80
CA ALA A 551 4.89 19.78 -19.99
C ALA A 551 5.55 21.15 -20.22
N SER A 552 6.89 21.20 -20.26
CA SER A 552 7.62 22.43 -20.55
C SER A 552 7.36 22.95 -21.95
N PHE A 553 7.21 22.07 -22.94
CA PHE A 553 6.85 22.45 -24.31
C PHE A 553 5.43 23.02 -24.37
N LEU A 554 4.44 22.37 -23.75
CA LEU A 554 3.07 22.86 -23.70
C LEU A 554 2.99 24.23 -23.03
N HIS A 555 3.69 24.41 -21.91
CA HIS A 555 3.72 25.70 -21.23
C HIS A 555 4.46 26.79 -22.04
N GLN A 556 5.69 26.53 -22.50
CA GLN A 556 6.50 27.56 -23.13
C GLN A 556 6.09 27.88 -24.57
N VAL A 557 5.54 26.91 -25.31
CA VAL A 557 5.18 27.08 -26.71
C VAL A 557 3.69 27.27 -26.87
N VAL A 558 2.87 26.35 -26.36
CA VAL A 558 1.42 26.42 -26.58
C VAL A 558 0.82 27.56 -25.76
N GLU A 559 1.07 27.59 -24.46
CA GLU A 559 0.49 28.62 -23.59
C GLU A 559 1.13 30.00 -23.86
N LEU A 560 2.43 30.16 -23.61
CA LEU A 560 3.07 31.48 -23.64
C LEU A 560 3.31 32.05 -25.05
N LYS A 561 3.54 31.22 -26.08
CA LYS A 561 3.84 31.74 -27.43
C LYS A 561 2.64 31.74 -28.35
N ILE A 562 1.74 30.76 -28.25
CA ILE A 562 0.58 30.67 -29.16
C ILE A 562 -0.63 31.35 -28.53
N ILE A 563 -1.11 30.83 -27.40
CA ILE A 563 -2.37 31.29 -26.79
C ILE A 563 -2.23 32.74 -26.33
N ASP A 564 -1.19 33.04 -25.54
CA ASP A 564 -0.99 34.38 -24.99
C ASP A 564 -0.78 35.42 -26.09
N THR A 565 0.06 35.11 -27.10
CA THR A 565 0.26 36.00 -28.26
C THR A 565 -1.02 36.26 -29.05
N ILE A 566 -1.89 35.25 -29.23
CA ILE A 566 -3.17 35.44 -29.93
C ILE A 566 -4.05 36.42 -29.15
N VAL A 567 -4.18 36.23 -27.83
CA VAL A 567 -4.97 37.12 -26.97
C VAL A 567 -4.40 38.54 -26.98
N ASP A 568 -3.08 38.67 -26.84
CA ASP A 568 -2.37 39.95 -26.90
C ASP A 568 -2.54 40.66 -28.25
N THR A 569 -2.49 39.89 -29.34
CA THR A 569 -2.65 40.44 -30.71
C THR A 569 -4.06 40.94 -30.93
N ILE A 570 -5.08 40.22 -30.45
CA ILE A 570 -6.47 40.69 -30.50
C ILE A 570 -6.60 42.01 -29.72
N GLY A 571 -6.08 42.07 -28.50
CA GLY A 571 -6.08 43.29 -27.69
C GLY A 571 -5.38 44.46 -28.41
N ARG A 572 -4.16 44.24 -28.90
CA ARG A 572 -3.39 45.24 -29.67
C ARG A 572 -4.11 45.69 -30.92
N SER A 573 -4.81 44.81 -31.62
CA SER A 573 -5.55 45.16 -32.84
C SER A 573 -6.64 46.20 -32.57
N VAL A 574 -7.38 46.07 -31.46
CA VAL A 574 -8.40 47.06 -31.05
C VAL A 574 -7.75 48.40 -30.73
N PHE A 575 -6.62 48.42 -30.02
CA PHE A 575 -5.87 49.65 -29.76
C PHE A 575 -5.34 50.31 -31.04
N ILE A 576 -4.86 49.52 -32.00
CA ILE A 576 -4.38 50.02 -33.30
C ILE A 576 -5.55 50.62 -34.08
N ILE A 577 -6.67 49.91 -34.19
CA ILE A 577 -7.89 50.41 -34.84
C ILE A 577 -8.34 51.71 -34.18
N GLY A 578 -8.39 51.76 -32.84
CA GLY A 578 -8.72 52.98 -32.09
C GLY A 578 -7.77 54.14 -32.38
N ARG A 579 -6.46 53.89 -32.49
CA ARG A 579 -5.47 54.92 -32.89
C ARG A 579 -5.69 55.40 -34.32
N VAL A 580 -6.01 54.50 -35.25
CA VAL A 580 -6.28 54.86 -36.65
C VAL A 580 -7.54 55.73 -36.75
N PHE A 581 -8.65 55.31 -36.14
CA PHE A 581 -9.90 56.09 -36.13
C PHE A 581 -9.77 57.44 -35.40
N ARG A 582 -8.90 57.53 -34.39
CA ARG A 582 -8.62 58.81 -33.72
C ARG A 582 -8.08 59.87 -34.68
N ILE A 583 -7.31 59.49 -35.70
CA ILE A 583 -6.77 60.42 -36.70
C ILE A 583 -7.88 61.05 -37.55
N SER A 584 -9.02 60.36 -37.73
CA SER A 584 -10.17 60.91 -38.46
C SER A 584 -10.86 62.09 -37.76
N GLN A 585 -10.54 62.33 -36.48
CA GLN A 585 -11.04 63.45 -35.68
C GLN A 585 -9.93 64.48 -35.48
N ASP A 586 -9.54 65.15 -36.56
CA ASP A 586 -8.44 66.13 -36.60
C ASP A 586 -8.85 67.55 -36.14
N GLY A 587 -10.13 67.76 -35.82
CA GLY A 587 -10.68 69.07 -35.41
C GLY A 587 -10.87 70.07 -36.56
N ASN A 588 -10.62 69.66 -37.82
CA ASN A 588 -10.77 70.53 -38.98
C ASN A 588 -12.19 70.42 -39.58
N LEU A 589 -12.95 71.52 -39.49
CA LEU A 589 -14.34 71.61 -39.95
C LEU A 589 -14.52 71.23 -41.43
N THR A 590 -13.55 71.55 -42.28
CA THR A 590 -13.56 71.22 -43.72
C THR A 590 -13.34 69.73 -43.97
N SER A 591 -12.61 69.04 -43.08
CA SER A 591 -12.42 67.59 -43.14
C SER A 591 -13.71 66.87 -42.76
N MET A 592 -14.36 67.32 -41.67
CA MET A 592 -15.64 66.79 -41.19
C MET A 592 -16.76 66.91 -42.23
N LEU A 593 -16.89 68.07 -42.87
CA LEU A 593 -17.88 68.29 -43.93
C LEU A 593 -17.67 67.36 -45.14
N ARG A 594 -16.41 67.12 -45.54
CA ARG A 594 -16.08 66.18 -46.62
C ARG A 594 -16.48 64.74 -46.27
N PHE A 595 -16.22 64.29 -45.05
CA PHE A 595 -16.66 62.98 -44.58
C PHE A 595 -18.19 62.84 -44.57
N MET A 596 -18.92 63.88 -44.16
CA MET A 596 -20.39 63.88 -44.16
C MET A 596 -20.95 63.76 -45.57
N VAL A 597 -20.45 64.55 -46.52
CA VAL A 597 -20.88 64.49 -47.93
C VAL A 597 -20.55 63.12 -48.53
N ALA A 598 -19.34 62.59 -48.29
CA ALA A 598 -18.96 61.26 -48.74
C ALA A 598 -19.88 60.17 -48.15
N GLY A 599 -20.22 60.25 -46.86
CA GLY A 599 -21.16 59.34 -46.21
C GLY A 599 -22.55 59.37 -46.85
N VAL A 600 -23.08 60.57 -47.13
CA VAL A 600 -24.38 60.73 -47.83
C VAL A 600 -24.33 60.14 -49.24
N LEU A 601 -23.26 60.40 -50.00
CA LEU A 601 -23.09 59.83 -51.34
C LEU A 601 -22.98 58.30 -51.31
N ILE A 602 -22.27 57.73 -50.35
CA ILE A 602 -22.17 56.27 -50.16
C ILE A 602 -23.53 55.68 -49.81
N LEU A 603 -24.29 56.30 -48.89
CA LEU A 603 -25.63 55.84 -48.54
C LEU A 603 -26.59 55.92 -49.73
N LEU A 604 -26.55 57.00 -50.50
CA LEU A 604 -27.35 57.14 -51.72
C LEU A 604 -26.96 56.10 -52.77
N ALA A 605 -25.67 55.82 -52.96
CA ALA A 605 -25.19 54.77 -53.86
C ALA A 605 -25.61 53.38 -53.37
N PHE A 606 -25.53 53.11 -52.07
CA PHE A 606 -25.98 51.86 -51.47
C PHE A 606 -27.48 51.66 -51.66
N VAL A 607 -28.29 52.68 -51.41
CA VAL A 607 -29.75 52.66 -51.64
C VAL A 607 -30.06 52.51 -53.13
N ALA A 608 -29.32 53.16 -54.04
CA ALA A 608 -29.52 52.99 -55.47
C ALA A 608 -29.16 51.58 -55.98
N PHE A 609 -28.18 50.92 -55.36
CA PHE A 609 -27.71 49.60 -55.76
C PHE A 609 -28.50 48.45 -55.11
N PHE A 610 -28.95 48.61 -53.87
CA PHE A 610 -29.62 47.58 -53.07
C PHE A 610 -31.09 47.87 -52.75
N GLY A 611 -31.58 49.09 -52.98
CA GLY A 611 -32.96 49.50 -52.68
C GLY A 611 -33.97 49.17 -53.77
N ARG A 612 -33.80 48.04 -54.48
CA ARG A 612 -34.83 47.47 -55.35
C ARG A 612 -35.63 46.41 -54.62
#